data_AF-A0A0G1R720-F1
#
_entry.id   AF-A0A0G1R720-F1
#
_cell.length_a   1.000
_cell.length_b   1.000
_cell.length_c   1.000
_cell.angle_alpha   90.00
_cell.angle_beta   90.00
_cell.angle_gamma   90.00
#
_symmetry.space_group_name_H-M   'P 1'
#
loop_
_entity.id
_entity.type
_entity.pdbx_description
1 polymer ?
#
loop_
_entity_poly.entity_id
_entity_poly.type
_entity_poly.pdbx_seq_one_letter_code
_entity_poly.pdbx_strand_id
1 'polypeptide(L)'
;MLTIRYFIRFFTAFIVRFRGIILLGTFLGAVVFLALRILGPSLLTSSTQRVGIVGRYRVENLPDSVLALIGNGLTKIKEDGTRRRPNLGL
;
A
#
# COMPACT_ATOMS: atom_id res chain seq x y z
N MET A 1 -30.19 31.06 21.69
CA MET A 1 -28.71 31.05 21.60
C MET A 1 -28.18 29.87 22.40
N LEU A 2 -27.80 28.78 21.74
CA LEU A 2 -27.23 27.60 22.40
C LEU A 2 -25.82 27.94 22.88
N THR A 3 -25.70 28.18 24.17
CA THR A 3 -24.44 28.54 24.82
C THR A 3 -23.59 27.27 24.95
N ILE A 4 -22.40 27.30 24.35
CA ILE A 4 -21.40 26.21 24.35
C ILE A 4 -21.15 25.63 25.76
N ARG A 5 -21.38 26.44 26.80
CA ARG A 5 -21.34 26.06 28.22
C ARG A 5 -22.21 24.87 28.58
N TYR A 6 -23.42 24.76 28.00
CA TYR A 6 -24.30 23.61 28.24
C TYR A 6 -23.81 22.35 27.56
N PHE A 7 -23.22 22.50 26.36
CA PHE A 7 -22.64 21.40 25.62
C PHE A 7 -21.46 20.79 26.37
N ILE A 8 -20.57 21.62 26.93
CA ILE A 8 -19.43 21.18 27.75
C ILE A 8 -19.91 20.41 28.99
N ARG A 9 -20.94 20.93 29.69
CA ARG A 9 -21.50 20.28 30.88
C ARG A 9 -22.19 18.95 30.54
N PHE A 10 -22.84 18.86 29.40
CA PHE A 10 -23.42 17.63 28.89
C PHE A 10 -22.34 16.60 28.54
N PHE A 11 -21.30 17.02 27.80
CA PHE A 11 -20.20 16.14 27.39
C PHE A 11 -19.40 15.61 28.58
N THR A 12 -19.13 16.47 29.57
CA THR A 12 -18.47 16.04 30.81
C THR A 12 -19.33 15.07 31.61
N ALA A 13 -20.64 15.33 31.76
CA ALA A 13 -21.55 14.39 32.41
C ALA A 13 -21.62 13.03 31.67
N PHE A 14 -21.61 13.06 30.34
CA PHE A 14 -21.57 11.87 29.50
C PHE A 14 -20.27 11.09 29.71
N ILE A 15 -19.11 11.74 29.63
CA ILE A 15 -17.80 11.09 29.85
C ILE A 15 -17.70 10.52 31.26
N VAL A 16 -18.16 11.24 32.29
CA VAL A 16 -18.12 10.75 33.69
C VAL A 16 -19.01 9.52 33.86
N ARG A 17 -20.19 9.49 33.24
CA ARG A 17 -21.12 8.36 33.32
C ARG A 17 -20.66 7.16 32.52
N PHE A 18 -20.05 7.37 31.36
CA PHE A 18 -19.64 6.32 30.43
C PHE A 18 -18.14 6.00 30.46
N ARG A 19 -17.40 6.48 31.47
CA ARG A 19 -15.96 6.22 31.66
C ARG A 19 -15.59 4.73 31.55
N GLY A 20 -16.44 3.84 32.04
CA GLY A 20 -16.24 2.40 31.94
C GLY A 20 -16.32 1.89 30.50
N ILE A 21 -17.28 2.36 29.72
CA ILE A 21 -17.45 2.00 28.30
C ILE A 21 -16.32 2.61 27.45
N ILE A 22 -15.88 3.83 27.77
CA ILE A 22 -14.74 4.47 27.09
C ILE A 22 -13.47 3.65 27.33
N LEU A 23 -13.18 3.30 28.60
CA LEU A 23 -12.03 2.45 28.94
C LEU A 23 -12.13 1.07 28.30
N LEU A 24 -13.31 0.45 28.33
CA LEU A 24 -13.56 -0.84 27.71
C LEU A 24 -13.36 -0.77 26.19
N GLY A 25 -13.86 0.28 25.53
CA GLY A 25 -13.72 0.49 24.09
C GLY A 25 -12.26 0.74 23.69
N THR A 26 -11.52 1.55 24.45
CA THR A 26 -10.07 1.73 24.24
C THR A 26 -9.31 0.42 24.42
N PHE A 27 -9.64 -0.34 25.47
CA PHE A 27 -9.03 -1.64 25.72
C PHE A 27 -9.35 -2.65 24.60
N LEU A 28 -10.62 -2.77 24.21
CA LEU A 28 -11.05 -3.66 23.13
C LEU A 28 -10.39 -3.26 21.80
N GLY A 29 -10.33 -1.96 21.50
CA GLY A 29 -9.66 -1.43 20.32
C GLY A 29 -8.16 -1.76 20.31
N ALA A 30 -7.48 -1.62 21.45
CA ALA A 30 -6.08 -2.01 21.59
C ALA A 30 -5.86 -3.52 21.39
N VAL A 31 -6.73 -4.35 21.95
CA VAL A 31 -6.70 -5.81 21.78
C VAL A 31 -6.93 -6.20 20.32
N VAL A 32 -7.93 -5.62 19.67
CA VAL A 32 -8.23 -5.88 18.25
C VAL A 32 -7.08 -5.41 17.36
N PHE A 33 -6.50 -4.24 17.62
CA PHE A 33 -5.35 -3.73 16.88
C PHE A 33 -4.14 -4.66 17.00
N LEU A 34 -3.86 -5.16 18.21
CA LEU A 34 -2.78 -6.11 18.44
C LEU A 34 -3.06 -7.45 17.73
N ALA A 35 -4.30 -7.94 17.80
CA ALA A 35 -4.72 -9.15 17.11
C ALA A 35 -4.57 -9.03 15.59
N LEU A 36 -5.00 -7.90 15.00
CA LEU A 36 -4.82 -7.62 13.57
C LEU A 36 -3.35 -7.51 13.18
N ARG A 37 -2.49 -6.96 14.04
CA ARG A 37 -1.04 -6.90 13.75
C ARG A 37 -0.40 -8.29 13.72
N ILE A 38 -0.83 -9.21 14.58
CA ILE A 38 -0.27 -10.56 14.68
C ILE A 38 -0.86 -11.48 13.62
N LEU A 39 -2.19 -11.46 13.46
CA LEU A 39 -2.92 -12.34 12.53
C LEU A 39 -2.96 -11.77 11.11
N GLY A 40 -2.84 -10.46 10.95
CA GLY A 40 -2.81 -9.77 9.66
C GLY A 40 -1.77 -10.32 8.68
N PRO A 41 -0.47 -10.41 9.04
CA PRO A 41 0.51 -11.00 8.14
C PRO A 41 0.21 -12.48 7.86
N SER A 42 -0.37 -13.23 8.79
CA SER A 42 -0.73 -14.63 8.51
C SER A 42 -1.92 -14.78 7.55
N LEU A 43 -2.83 -13.82 7.47
CA LEU A 43 -4.04 -13.89 6.64
C LEU A 43 -3.94 -13.08 5.34
N LEU A 44 -3.10 -12.04 5.30
CA LEU A 44 -2.93 -11.12 4.18
C LEU A 44 -1.59 -11.28 3.44
N THR A 45 -0.69 -12.15 3.90
CA THR A 45 0.50 -12.50 3.11
C THR A 45 0.08 -13.40 1.95
N SER A 46 -0.52 -12.78 0.93
CA SER A 46 -0.50 -13.32 -0.42
C SER A 46 0.97 -13.49 -0.79
N SER A 47 1.41 -14.75 -0.83
CA SER A 47 2.76 -15.14 -1.27
C SER A 47 3.09 -14.41 -2.57
N THR A 48 3.81 -13.30 -2.47
CA THR A 48 4.32 -12.60 -3.65
C THR A 48 5.45 -13.47 -4.15
N GLN A 49 5.10 -14.43 -5.02
CA GLN A 49 6.07 -15.31 -5.65
C GLN A 49 6.98 -14.46 -6.52
N ARG A 50 8.16 -14.16 -6.00
CA ARG A 50 9.19 -13.43 -6.73
C ARG A 50 9.96 -14.41 -7.59
N VAL A 51 9.47 -14.66 -8.80
CA VAL A 51 10.17 -15.48 -9.80
C VAL A 51 11.32 -14.65 -10.38
N GLY A 52 12.55 -14.93 -9.93
CA GLY A 52 13.75 -14.37 -10.53
C GLY A 52 14.12 -15.17 -11.79
N ILE A 53 14.01 -14.56 -12.97
CA ILE A 53 14.51 -15.16 -14.21
C ILE A 53 16.02 -14.92 -14.24
N VAL A 54 16.82 -15.97 -14.06
CA VAL A 54 18.29 -15.90 -14.06
C VAL A 54 18.81 -16.61 -15.32
N GLY A 55 19.58 -15.90 -16.13
CA GLY A 55 20.14 -16.45 -17.38
C GLY A 55 20.97 -15.42 -18.13
N ARG A 56 21.89 -15.89 -18.98
CA ARG A 56 22.69 -15.03 -19.86
C ARG A 56 21.87 -14.69 -21.10
N TYR A 57 21.09 -13.62 -21.03
CA TYR A 57 20.31 -13.15 -22.16
C TYR A 57 21.10 -12.11 -22.95
N ARG A 58 21.17 -12.30 -24.28
CA ARG A 58 21.55 -11.22 -25.21
C ARG A 58 20.32 -10.35 -25.45
N VAL A 59 20.52 -9.07 -25.81
CA VAL A 59 19.44 -8.10 -26.06
C VAL A 59 18.40 -8.63 -27.07
N GLU A 60 18.87 -9.42 -28.04
CA GLU A 60 18.07 -10.09 -29.08
C GLU A 60 17.20 -11.26 -28.57
N ASN A 61 17.56 -11.88 -27.44
CA ASN A 61 16.89 -13.05 -26.87
C ASN A 61 16.24 -12.76 -25.51
N LEU A 62 16.10 -11.48 -25.16
CA LEU A 62 15.49 -11.08 -23.89
C LEU A 62 13.96 -11.27 -23.97
N PRO A 63 13.31 -11.87 -22.96
CA PRO A 63 11.86 -12.05 -22.98
C PRO A 63 11.13 -10.71 -23.13
N ASP A 64 10.11 -10.66 -24.01
CA ASP A 64 9.35 -9.44 -24.31
C ASP A 64 8.72 -8.80 -23.06
N SER A 65 8.38 -9.62 -22.05
CA SER A 65 7.89 -9.14 -20.74
C SER A 65 8.93 -8.29 -20.01
N VAL A 66 10.21 -8.65 -20.06
CA VAL A 66 11.31 -7.89 -19.45
C VAL A 66 11.68 -6.68 -20.33
N LEU A 67 11.70 -6.85 -21.65
CA LEU A 67 11.91 -5.74 -22.59
C LEU A 67 10.84 -4.65 -22.47
N ALA A 68 9.58 -5.01 -22.21
CA ALA A 68 8.50 -4.04 -22.02
C ALA A 68 8.66 -3.25 -20.70
N LEU A 69 9.08 -3.91 -19.63
CA LEU A 69 9.37 -3.25 -18.34
C LEU A 69 10.54 -2.26 -18.44
N ILE A 70 11.58 -2.58 -19.20
CA ILE A 70 12.76 -1.71 -19.38
C ILE A 70 12.50 -0.66 -20.48
N GLY A 71 11.75 -1.03 -21.52
CA GLY A 71 11.51 -0.24 -22.73
C GLY A 71 10.65 1.01 -22.51
N ASN A 72 9.78 1.03 -21.49
CA ASN A 72 8.95 2.19 -21.15
C ASN A 72 9.75 3.47 -20.86
N GLY A 73 11.06 3.38 -20.59
CA GLY A 73 11.96 4.53 -20.41
C GLY A 73 13.00 4.73 -21.53
N LEU A 74 13.12 3.81 -22.49
CA LEU A 74 14.20 3.79 -23.49
C LEU A 74 13.71 3.98 -24.93
N THR A 75 12.39 4.07 -25.16
CA THR A 75 11.85 4.41 -26.47
C THR A 75 12.01 5.91 -26.74
N LYS A 76 13.14 6.30 -27.33
CA LYS A 76 13.24 7.60 -28.02
C LYS A 76 12.65 7.47 -29.42
N ILE A 77 11.59 8.22 -29.67
CA ILE A 77 10.96 8.35 -30.99
C ILE A 77 11.89 9.19 -31.87
N LYS A 78 12.26 8.69 -33.06
CA LYS A 78 12.94 9.50 -34.07
C LYS A 78 11.90 10.36 -34.80
N GLU A 79 12.34 11.49 -35.36
CA GLU A 79 11.50 12.47 -36.05
C GLU A 79 10.74 11.91 -37.29
N ASP A 80 10.98 10.65 -37.69
CA ASP A 80 10.26 9.94 -38.76
C ASP A 80 9.01 9.14 -38.30
N GLY A 81 8.70 9.14 -37.00
CA GLY A 81 7.50 8.49 -36.46
C GLY A 81 7.58 6.95 -36.33
N THR A 82 8.69 6.29 -36.66
CA THR A 82 8.84 4.84 -36.44
C THR A 82 9.40 4.50 -35.06
N ARG A 83 8.72 3.58 -34.36
CA ARG A 83 9.15 3.04 -33.06
C ARG A 83 10.29 2.05 -33.26
N ARG A 84 11.52 2.46 -32.95
CA ARG A 84 12.67 1.55 -32.92
C ARG A 84 12.56 0.65 -31.67
N ARG A 85 12.82 -0.66 -31.83
CA ARG A 85 13.04 -1.57 -30.68
C ARG A 85 14.10 -0.94 -29.75
N PRO A 86 13.92 -1.01 -28.42
CA PRO A 86 14.86 -0.39 -27.47
C PRO A 86 16.27 -0.93 -27.71
N ASN A 87 17.19 -0.04 -28.10
CA ASN A 87 18.58 -0.37 -28.36
C ASN A 87 19.37 -0.16 -27.07
N LEU A 88 19.64 -1.25 -26.34
CA LEU A 88 20.57 -1.24 -25.22
C LEU A 88 21.98 -1.24 -25.82
N GLY A 89 22.54 -0.05 -26.05
CA GLY A 89 23.82 0.16 -26.73
C GLY A 89 25.01 -0.49 -26.02
N LEU A 90 25.19 -1.78 -26.25
CA LEU A 90 26.37 -2.59 -25.98
C LEU A 90 26.86 -3.18 -27.30
#